data_AF-A0A378JSV3-F1
#
_entry.id   AF-A0A378JSV3-F1
#
_cell.length_a   1.000
_cell.length_b   1.000
_cell.length_c   1.000
_cell.angle_alpha   90.00
_cell.angle_beta   90.00
_cell.angle_gamma   90.00
#
_symmetry.space_group_name_H-M   'P 1'
#
loop_
_entity.id
_entity.type
_entity.pdbx_description
1 polymer ?
#
loop_
_entity_poly.entity_id
_entity_poly.type
_entity_poly.pdbx_seq_one_letter_code
_entity_poly.pdbx_strand_id
1 'polypeptide(L)'
;MVLNTMSEKQSRLDALKKKQEQLRAQIQKLESLEKSRERKRDTRRKILIGSYFIDKANQEGTLFDLYQQIDKYIKRNADRELFHLEPLKEEQRVSEREELELQ
;
A
#
# COMPACT_ATOMS: atom_id res chain seq x y z
N MET A 1 -40.90 37.32 22.93
CA MET A 1 -39.43 37.17 23.08
C MET A 1 -38.89 35.75 22.81
N VAL A 2 -39.68 34.67 22.92
CA VAL A 2 -39.17 33.28 22.80
C VAL A 2 -38.79 32.84 21.37
N LEU A 3 -39.48 33.36 20.34
CA LEU A 3 -39.24 32.97 18.94
C LEU A 3 -37.86 33.41 18.40
N ASN A 4 -37.34 34.55 18.85
CA ASN A 4 -36.05 35.07 18.37
C ASN A 4 -34.87 34.23 18.90
N THR A 5 -34.95 33.77 20.15
CA THR A 5 -33.89 32.98 20.79
C THR A 5 -33.72 31.57 20.21
N MET A 6 -34.79 30.98 19.66
CA MET A 6 -34.70 29.67 19.00
C MET A 6 -34.08 29.78 17.62
N SER A 7 -34.38 30.85 16.87
CA SER A 7 -33.76 31.15 15.58
C SER A 7 -32.24 31.41 15.70
N GLU A 8 -31.81 32.17 16.71
CA GLU A 8 -30.39 32.41 16.97
C GLU A 8 -29.62 31.14 17.36
N LYS A 9 -30.23 30.26 18.17
CA LYS A 9 -29.66 28.95 18.50
C LYS A 9 -29.53 28.06 17.26
N GLN A 10 -30.53 28.06 16.39
CA GLN A 10 -30.51 27.31 15.13
C GLN A 10 -29.40 27.80 14.18
N SER A 11 -29.27 29.12 14.03
CA SER A 11 -28.20 29.73 13.23
C SER A 11 -26.81 29.38 13.76
N ARG A 12 -26.62 29.40 15.09
CA ARG A 12 -25.36 28.99 15.72
C ARG A 12 -25.07 27.51 15.51
N LEU A 13 -26.08 26.65 15.57
CA LEU A 13 -25.94 25.22 15.28
C LEU A 13 -25.50 24.97 13.83
N ASP A 14 -26.11 25.67 12.87
CA ASP A 14 -25.75 25.52 11.46
C ASP A 14 -24.33 26.02 11.16
N ALA A 15 -23.92 27.11 11.81
CA ALA A 15 -22.54 27.58 11.75
C ALA A 15 -21.54 26.55 12.32
N LEU A 16 -21.88 25.90 13.43
CA LEU A 16 -21.05 24.84 14.02
C LEU A 16 -20.98 23.60 13.11
N LYS A 17 -22.09 23.19 12.50
CA LYS A 17 -22.12 22.08 11.53
C LYS A 17 -21.24 22.37 10.31
N LYS A 18 -21.33 23.58 9.74
CA LYS A 18 -20.46 24.00 8.63
C LYS A 18 -18.99 23.97 9.01
N LYS A 19 -18.63 24.46 10.20
CA LYS A 19 -17.25 24.37 10.71
C LYS A 19 -16.80 22.93 10.90
N GLN A 20 -17.68 22.05 11.43
CA GLN A 20 -17.39 20.63 11.59
C GLN A 20 -17.11 19.95 10.24
N GLU A 21 -17.92 20.24 9.22
CA GLU A 21 -17.73 19.71 7.87
C GLU A 21 -16.40 20.18 7.25
N GLN A 22 -16.08 21.47 7.39
CA GLN A 22 -14.80 22.03 6.95
C GLN A 22 -13.60 21.35 7.64
N LEU A 23 -13.67 21.17 8.96
CA LEU A 23 -12.62 20.50 9.72
C LEU A 23 -12.47 19.03 9.31
N ARG A 24 -13.59 18.32 9.11
CA ARG A 24 -13.57 16.93 8.61
C ARG A 24 -12.88 16.83 7.24
N ALA A 25 -13.20 17.74 6.32
CA ALA A 25 -12.56 17.77 5.01
C ALA A 25 -11.05 18.06 5.11
N GLN A 26 -10.63 18.94 6.03
CA GLN A 26 -9.22 19.22 6.29
C GLN A 26 -8.49 18.01 6.87
N ILE A 27 -9.10 17.31 7.84
CA ILE A 27 -8.55 16.07 8.43
C ILE A 27 -8.35 15.02 7.35
N GLN A 28 -9.39 14.72 6.55
CA GLN A 28 -9.30 13.75 5.46
C GLN A 28 -8.20 14.10 4.45
N LYS A 29 -8.04 15.39 4.13
CA LYS A 29 -6.97 15.85 3.26
C LYS A 29 -5.60 15.57 3.86
N LEU A 30 -5.38 15.89 5.13
CA LEU A 30 -4.10 15.65 5.81
C LEU A 30 -3.78 14.16 5.93
N GLU A 31 -4.76 13.34 6.31
CA GLU A 31 -4.61 11.87 6.38
C GLU A 31 -4.23 11.29 5.00
N SER A 32 -4.87 11.76 3.93
CA SER A 32 -4.55 11.31 2.57
C SER A 32 -3.12 11.68 2.14
N LEU A 33 -2.65 12.86 2.56
CA LEU A 33 -1.29 13.32 2.29
C LEU A 33 -0.26 12.49 3.07
N GLU A 34 -0.54 12.19 4.33
CA GLU A 34 0.31 11.36 5.17
C GLU A 34 0.39 9.93 4.62
N LYS A 35 -0.75 9.32 4.29
CA LYS A 35 -0.79 8.00 3.65
C LYS A 35 -0.04 7.97 2.31
N SER A 36 -0.11 9.05 1.53
CA SER A 36 0.67 9.18 0.29
C SER A 36 2.17 9.29 0.56
N ARG A 37 2.59 10.09 1.54
CA ARG A 37 3.98 10.20 1.97
C ARG A 37 4.54 8.88 2.47
N GLU A 38 3.77 8.16 3.27
CA GLU A 38 4.20 6.88 3.83
C GLU A 38 4.34 5.82 2.75
N ARG A 39 3.40 5.74 1.79
CA ARG A 39 3.55 4.88 0.60
C ARG A 39 4.83 5.19 -0.18
N LYS A 40 5.14 6.47 -0.41
CA LYS A 40 6.38 6.86 -1.11
C LYS A 40 7.63 6.45 -0.33
N ARG A 41 7.64 6.62 0.99
CA ARG A 41 8.76 6.22 1.85
C ARG A 41 8.92 4.71 1.87
N ASP A 42 7.83 3.96 1.98
CA ASP A 42 7.82 2.50 1.93
C ASP A 42 8.35 1.98 0.58
N THR A 43 7.86 2.52 -0.55
CA THR A 43 8.40 2.21 -1.88
C THR A 43 9.89 2.50 -1.96
N ARG A 44 10.35 3.65 -1.43
CA ARG A 44 11.78 4.00 -1.41
C ARG A 44 12.60 3.01 -0.59
N ARG A 45 12.11 2.58 0.58
CA ARG A 45 12.77 1.56 1.42
C ARG A 45 12.93 0.25 0.64
N LYS A 46 11.85 -0.24 0.01
CA LYS A 46 11.86 -1.49 -0.77
C LYS A 46 12.85 -1.43 -1.92
N ILE A 47 12.91 -0.32 -2.65
CA ILE A 47 13.88 -0.10 -3.73
C ILE A 47 15.31 -0.14 -3.18
N LEU A 48 15.61 0.62 -2.12
CA LEU A 48 16.96 0.69 -1.56
C LEU A 48 17.44 -0.67 -1.03
N ILE A 49 16.57 -1.40 -0.34
CA ILE A 49 16.86 -2.75 0.14
C ILE A 49 17.14 -3.68 -1.05
N GLY A 50 16.29 -3.63 -2.09
CA GLY A 50 16.49 -4.42 -3.31
C GLY A 50 17.81 -4.10 -4.01
N SER A 51 18.13 -2.82 -4.22
CA SER A 51 19.40 -2.38 -4.79
C SER A 51 20.60 -2.90 -4.00
N TYR A 52 20.56 -2.78 -2.67
CA TYR A 52 21.63 -3.29 -1.81
C TYR A 52 21.86 -4.80 -1.97
N PHE A 53 20.80 -5.61 -1.96
CA PHE A 53 20.95 -7.06 -2.12
C PHE A 53 21.48 -7.45 -3.49
N ILE A 54 21.05 -6.77 -4.55
CA ILE A 54 21.55 -6.99 -5.92
C ILE A 54 23.04 -6.64 -5.99
N ASP A 55 23.43 -5.46 -5.49
CA ASP A 55 24.82 -5.01 -5.50
C ASP A 55 25.72 -5.99 -4.72
N LYS A 56 25.26 -6.43 -3.55
CA LYS A 56 25.97 -7.41 -2.72
C LYS A 56 26.12 -8.76 -3.43
N ALA A 57 25.04 -9.29 -3.99
CA ALA A 57 25.07 -10.57 -4.68
C ALA A 57 25.96 -10.54 -5.94
N ASN A 58 26.01 -9.41 -6.64
CA ASN A 58 26.95 -9.21 -7.74
C ASN A 58 28.41 -9.22 -7.28
N GLN A 59 28.72 -8.57 -6.15
CA GLN A 59 30.07 -8.56 -5.58
C GLN A 59 30.51 -9.96 -5.11
N GLU A 60 29.58 -10.73 -4.55
CA GLU A 60 29.84 -12.07 -4.02
C GLU A 60 29.70 -13.18 -5.08
N GLY A 61 29.20 -12.86 -6.28
CA GLY A 61 28.92 -13.84 -7.34
C GLY A 61 27.72 -14.76 -7.06
N THR A 62 26.84 -14.39 -6.12
CA THR A 62 25.71 -15.20 -5.61
C THR A 62 24.35 -14.75 -6.16
N LEU A 63 24.33 -13.99 -7.27
CA LEU A 63 23.09 -13.44 -7.84
C LEU A 63 22.06 -14.52 -8.20
N PHE A 64 22.51 -15.66 -8.71
CA PHE A 64 21.63 -16.79 -9.02
C PHE A 64 20.95 -17.36 -7.76
N ASP A 65 21.70 -17.51 -6.67
CA ASP A 65 21.17 -18.00 -5.40
C ASP A 65 20.15 -17.03 -4.80
N LEU A 66 20.36 -15.73 -4.99
CA LEU A 66 19.39 -14.70 -4.60
C LEU A 66 18.08 -14.85 -5.40
N TYR A 67 18.15 -15.06 -6.72
CA TYR A 67 16.96 -15.24 -7.55
C TYR A 67 16.20 -16.52 -7.19
N GLN A 68 16.91 -17.61 -6.90
CA GLN A 68 16.29 -18.85 -6.41
C GLN A 68 15.59 -18.68 -5.06
N GLN A 69 16.11 -17.84 -4.17
CA GLN A 69 15.43 -17.53 -2.91
C GLN A 69 14.15 -16.71 -3.13
N ILE A 70 14.17 -15.80 -4.11
CA ILE A 70 13.04 -14.95 -4.47
C ILE A 70 11.95 -15.75 -5.20
N ASP A 71 12.29 -16.87 -5.85
CA ASP A 71 11.39 -17.72 -6.62
C ASP A 71 10.07 -18.04 -5.92
N LYS A 72 10.15 -18.37 -4.62
CA LYS A 72 9.01 -18.73 -3.77
C LYS A 72 8.02 -17.58 -3.53
N TYR A 73 8.45 -16.34 -3.78
CA TYR A 73 7.65 -15.14 -3.53
C TYR A 73 7.00 -14.58 -4.80
N ILE A 74 7.52 -14.93 -5.99
CA ILE A 74 7.05 -14.36 -7.25
C ILE A 74 6.06 -15.29 -7.94
N LYS A 75 4.79 -14.89 -7.95
CA LYS A 75 3.68 -15.70 -8.46
C LYS A 75 3.25 -15.36 -9.90
N ARG A 76 3.61 -14.17 -10.40
CA ARG A 76 3.21 -13.74 -11.75
C ARG A 76 4.34 -14.04 -12.72
N ASN A 77 4.03 -14.72 -13.82
CA ASN A 77 5.05 -15.06 -14.82
C ASN A 77 5.77 -13.82 -15.39
N ALA A 78 5.06 -12.70 -15.55
CA ALA A 78 5.67 -11.43 -15.96
C ALA A 78 6.71 -10.90 -14.96
N ASP A 79 6.47 -11.09 -13.66
CA ASP A 79 7.44 -10.71 -12.64
C ASP A 79 8.60 -11.72 -12.59
N ARG A 80 8.33 -13.02 -12.79
CA ARG A 80 9.34 -14.11 -12.80
C ARG A 80 10.37 -13.92 -13.92
N GLU A 81 9.92 -13.43 -15.07
CA GLU A 81 10.77 -13.09 -16.21
C GLU A 81 11.86 -12.07 -15.85
N LEU A 82 11.55 -11.09 -14.98
CA LEU A 82 12.50 -10.07 -14.52
C LEU A 82 13.68 -10.64 -13.73
N PHE A 83 13.54 -11.86 -13.20
CA PHE A 83 14.56 -12.56 -12.39
C PHE A 83 15.07 -13.83 -13.09
N HIS A 84 14.77 -14.01 -14.38
CA HIS A 84 15.16 -15.20 -15.16
C HIS A 84 14.65 -16.53 -14.58
N LEU A 85 13.49 -16.50 -13.93
CA LEU A 85 12.85 -17.69 -13.34
C LEU A 85 11.90 -18.35 -14.34
N GLU A 86 11.77 -19.68 -14.25
CA GLU A 86 10.84 -20.43 -15.09
C GLU A 86 9.38 -20.04 -14.79
N PRO A 87 8.51 -19.91 -15.81
CA PRO A 87 7.10 -19.59 -15.61
C PRO A 87 6.38 -20.73 -14.87
N LEU A 88 5.46 -20.36 -13.96
CA LEU A 88 4.59 -21.33 -13.29
C LEU A 88 3.56 -21.88 -14.28
N LYS A 89 3.36 -23.20 -14.26
CA LYS A 89 2.32 -23.88 -15.04
C LYS A 89 0.94 -23.59 -14.46
N GLU A 90 -0.10 -23.62 -15.28
CA GLU A 90 -1.47 -23.30 -14.85
C GLU A 90 -1.96 -24.20 -13.70
N GLU A 91 -1.59 -25.47 -13.71
CA GLU A 91 -1.92 -26.45 -12.65
C GLU A 91 -1.36 -26.04 -11.28
N GLN A 92 -0.14 -25.51 -11.25
CA GLN A 92 0.52 -25.05 -10.01
C GLN A 92 -0.11 -23.75 -9.48
N ARG A 93 -0.75 -22.96 -10.36
CA ARG A 93 -1.44 -21.72 -9.97
C ARG A 93 -2.81 -21.99 -9.33
N VAL A 94 -3.42 -23.13 -9.63
CA VAL A 94 -4.72 -23.54 -9.06
C VAL A 94 -4.52 -24.16 -7.68
N SER A 95 -3.56 -25.07 -7.51
CA SER A 95 -3.30 -25.73 -6.22
C SER A 95 -2.94 -24.75 -5.09
N GLU A 96 -2.09 -23.75 -5.38
CA GLU A 96 -1.72 -22.74 -4.38
C GLU A 96 -2.88 -21.77 -4.02
N ARG A 97 -3.84 -21.58 -4.93
CA ARG A 97 -5.03 -20.77 -4.65
C ARG A 97 -5.96 -21.51 -3.71
N GLU A 98 -6.17 -22.80 -3.95
CA GLU A 98 -7.00 -23.66 -3.12
C GLU A 98 -6.44 -23.82 -1.69
N GLU A 99 -5.12 -23.94 -1.53
CA GLU A 99 -4.46 -23.99 -0.21
C GLU A 99 -4.62 -22.70 0.63
N LEU A 100 -4.75 -21.53 -0.02
CA LEU A 100 -4.97 -20.24 0.64
C LEU A 100 -6.42 -20.00 1.05
N GLU A 101 -7.39 -20.62 0.35
CA GLU A 101 -8.81 -20.54 0.72
C GLU A 101 -9.17 -21.46 1.90
N LEU A 102 -8.28 -22.40 2.23
CA LEU A 102 -8.40 -23.33 3.37
C LEU A 102 -7.75 -22.83 4.67
N GLN A 103 -7.13 -21.64 4.67
CA GLN A 103 -6.52 -20.99 5.85
C GLN A 103 -7.29 -19.72 6.26
#